data_AF-A0A937U050-F1
#
_entry.id   AF-A0A937U050-F1
#
_cell.length_a   1.000
_cell.length_b   1.000
_cell.length_c   1.000
_cell.angle_alpha   90.00
_cell.angle_beta   90.00
_cell.angle_gamma   90.00
#
_symmetry.space_group_name_H-M   'P 1'
#
loop_
_entity.id
_entity.type
_entity.pdbx_description
1 polymer ?
#
loop_
_entity_poly.entity_id
_entity_poly.type
_entity_poly.pdbx_seq_one_letter_code
_entity_poly.pdbx_strand_id
1 'polypeptide(L)' 'MLATIAQQSPYAIGWGSLALINAGLAQSKNRSGLSWFLISLLAGPIGTFFLVILEPVRRK' A
#
# COMPACT_ATOMS: atom_id res chain seq x y z
N MET A 1 -35.98 13.92 -8.35
CA MET A 1 -35.12 12.87 -8.98
C MET A 1 -33.85 12.78 -8.14
N LEU A 2 -33.87 11.99 -7.07
CA LEU A 2 -32.73 11.85 -6.18
C LEU A 2 -31.84 10.73 -6.74
N ALA A 3 -30.70 11.11 -7.31
CA ALA A 3 -29.66 10.16 -7.64
C ALA A 3 -29.08 9.66 -6.31
N THR A 4 -29.47 8.45 -5.91
CA THR A 4 -28.71 7.65 -4.94
C THR A 4 -27.40 7.28 -5.60
N ILE A 5 -26.46 8.23 -5.60
CA ILE A 5 -25.05 7.95 -5.87
C ILE A 5 -24.69 6.81 -4.92
N ALA A 6 -24.42 5.64 -5.50
CA ALA A 6 -23.92 4.50 -4.77
C ALA A 6 -22.84 5.02 -3.83
N GLN A 7 -23.03 4.82 -2.52
CA GLN A 7 -22.10 5.29 -1.49
C GLN A 7 -20.83 4.44 -1.65
N GLN A 8 -20.01 4.80 -2.63
CA GLN A 8 -18.77 4.12 -2.97
C GLN A 8 -17.91 4.21 -1.72
N SER A 9 -17.77 3.10 -0.99
CA SER A 9 -16.94 3.07 0.21
C SER A 9 -15.53 3.51 -0.16
N PRO A 10 -15.09 4.72 0.26
CA PRO A 10 -13.79 5.26 -0.14
C PRO A 10 -12.64 4.39 0.37
N TYR A 11 -12.92 3.55 1.37
CA TYR A 11 -12.00 2.63 1.99
C TYR A 11 -11.43 1.59 1.03
N ALA A 12 -12.22 1.02 0.11
CA ALA A 12 -11.71 0.01 -0.82
C ALA A 12 -10.69 0.59 -1.82
N ILE A 13 -10.99 1.78 -2.35
CA ILE A 13 -10.10 2.53 -3.26
C ILE A 13 -8.88 3.04 -2.49
N GLY A 14 -9.07 3.55 -1.26
CA GLY A 14 -8.00 3.99 -0.38
C GLY A 14 -7.04 2.86 -0.03
N TRP A 15 -7.54 1.64 0.18
CA TRP A 15 -6.73 0.47 0.51
C TRP A 15 -5.86 0.01 -0.66
N GLY A 16 -6.43 -0.11 -1.86
CA GLY A 16 -5.67 -0.47 -3.07
C GLY A 16 -4.63 0.59 -3.43
N SER A 17 -4.99 1.88 -3.31
CA SER A 17 -4.06 2.99 -3.53
C SER A 17 -2.92 3.00 -2.51
N LEU A 18 -3.23 2.77 -1.23
CA LEU A 18 -2.22 2.61 -0.16
C LEU A 18 -1.24 1.48 -0.48
N ALA A 19 -1.76 0.32 -0.90
CA ALA A 19 -0.91 -0.82 -1.26
C ALA A 19 0.04 -0.50 -2.42
N LEU A 20 -0.44 0.23 -3.43
CA LEU A 20 0.38 0.67 -4.57
C LEU A 20 1.44 1.69 -4.15
N ILE A 21 1.11 2.67 -3.31
CA ILE A 21 2.06 3.65 -2.77
C ILE A 21 3.16 2.94 -1.96
N ASN A 22 2.78 1.97 -1.12
CA ASN A 22 3.73 1.16 -0.35
C ASN A 22 4.67 0.34 -1.25
N ALA A 23 4.18 -0.15 -2.38
CA ALA A 23 5.00 -0.84 -3.37
C ALA A 23 6.08 0.09 -3.97
N GLY A 24 5.74 1.36 -4.23
CA GLY A 24 6.69 2.39 -4.67
C GLY A 24 7.70 2.74 -3.58
N LEU A 25 7.24 2.94 -2.34
CA LEU A 25 8.09 3.19 -1.18
C LEU A 25 9.05 2.02 -0.89
N ALA A 26 8.64 0.78 -1.13
CA ALA A 26 9.52 -0.37 -1.00
C ALA A 26 10.67 -0.37 -2.02
N GLN A 27 10.38 0.01 -3.27
CA GLN A 27 11.37 0.08 -4.34
C GLN A 27 12.44 1.13 -4.06
N SER A 28 12.07 2.30 -3.51
CA SER A 28 13.05 3.32 -3.11
C SER A 28 13.98 2.86 -1.98
N LYS A 29 13.57 1.82 -1.23
CA LYS A 29 14.35 1.18 -0.16
C LYS A 29 15.08 -0.10 -0.60
N ASN A 30 15.24 -0.30 -1.92
CA ASN A 30 15.86 -1.49 -2.53
C ASN A 30 15.15 -2.81 -2.17
N ARG A 31 13.83 -2.77 -1.98
CA ARG A 31 13.01 -3.97 -1.75
C ARG A 31 12.10 -4.25 -2.94
N SER A 32 11.61 -5.48 -3.03
CA SER A 32 10.63 -5.88 -4.06
C SER A 32 9.32 -5.13 -3.89
N GLY A 33 8.97 -4.28 -4.86
CA GLY A 33 7.70 -3.55 -4.87
C GLY A 33 6.50 -4.48 -4.88
N LEU A 34 6.53 -5.55 -5.67
CA LEU A 34 5.41 -6.50 -5.79
C LEU A 34 5.16 -7.26 -4.48
N SER A 35 6.22 -7.68 -3.79
CA SER A 35 6.07 -8.35 -2.49
C SER A 35 5.43 -7.41 -1.46
N TRP A 36 5.86 -6.14 -1.43
CA TRP A 36 5.29 -5.15 -0.52
C TRP A 36 3.90 -4.66 -0.93
N PHE A 37 3.56 -4.69 -2.21
CA PHE A 37 2.19 -4.50 -2.70
C PHE A 37 1.27 -5.57 -2.13
N LEU A 38 1.61 -6.85 -2.28
CA LEU A 38 0.79 -7.97 -1.80
C LEU A 38 0.68 -7.98 -0.28
N ILE A 39 1.79 -7.73 0.43
CA ILE A 39 1.79 -7.57 1.89
C ILE A 39 0.84 -6.44 2.30
N SER A 40 0.90 -5.29 1.65
CA SER A 40 0.05 -4.14 1.98
C SER A 40 -1.41 -4.35 1.54
N LEU A 41 -1.65 -5.12 0.50
CA LEU A 41 -3.00 -5.45 0.05
C LEU A 41 -3.73 -6.35 1.07
N LEU A 42 -3.00 -7.21 1.78
CA LEU A 42 -3.54 -8.10 2.81
C LEU A 42 -3.50 -7.49 4.22
N ALA A 43 -2.38 -6.87 4.60
CA ALA A 43 -2.13 -6.34 5.94
C ALA A 43 -2.42 -4.83 6.08
N GLY A 44 -2.63 -4.12 4.97
CA GLY A 44 -2.99 -2.71 4.97
C GLY A 44 -1.95 -1.80 5.63
N PRO A 45 -2.39 -0.85 6.47
CA PRO A 45 -1.52 0.07 7.20
C PRO A 45 -0.44 -0.60 8.06
N ILE A 46 -0.66 -1.83 8.52
CA ILE A 46 0.34 -2.58 9.30
C ILE A 46 1.55 -2.90 8.43
N GLY A 47 1.33 -3.26 7.16
CA GLY A 47 2.40 -3.41 6.18
C GLY A 47 3.17 -2.12 5.98
N THR A 48 2.47 -0.97 5.92
CA THR A 48 3.10 0.36 5.86
C THR A 48 4.01 0.62 7.05
N PHE A 49 3.54 0.30 8.26
CA PHE A 49 4.29 0.55 9.48
C PHE A 49 5.66 -0.14 9.45
N PHE A 50 5.68 -1.44 9.13
CA PHE A 50 6.94 -2.18 8.98
C PHE A 50 7.80 -1.64 7.83
N LEU A 51 7.18 -1.28 6.70
CA LEU A 51 7.90 -0.70 5.58
C LEU A 51 8.66 0.57 5.98
N VAL A 52 8.03 1.44 6.77
CA VAL A 52 8.60 2.73 7.20
C VAL A 52 9.78 2.52 8.16
N ILE A 53 9.60 1.72 9.21
CA ILE A 53 10.62 1.59 10.28
C ILE A 53 11.84 0.78 9.87
N LEU A 54 11.68 -0.22 8.99
CA LEU A 54 12.78 -1.12 8.64
C LEU A 54 13.76 -0.42 7.68
N GLU A 55 15.07 -0.43 7.93
CA GLU A 55 16.06 0.25 7.08
C GLU A 55 16.14 -0.25 5.62
N PRO A 56 16.55 0.60 4.65
CA PRO A 56 16.79 0.17 3.27
C PRO A 56 17.75 -1.03 3.19
N VAL A 57 17.45 -1.99 2.31
CA VAL A 57 18.34 -3.14 2.10
C VAL A 57 19.55 -2.64 1.31
N ARG A 58 20.76 -2.86 1.83
CA ARG A 58 21.99 -2.52 1.10
C ARG A 58 22.09 -3.43 -0.13
N ARG A 59 22.16 -2.86 -1.33
CA ARG A 59 22.55 -3.62 -2.52
C ARG A 59 24.02 -4.03 -2.36
N LYS A 60 24.29 -5.33 -2.51
CA LYS A 60 25.64 -5.86 -2.62
C LYS A 60 26.23 -5.47 -3.97
#